data_AF-A0A4Q2YEP4-F1
#
_entry.id   AF-A0A4Q2YEP4-F1
#
_cell.length_a   1.000
_cell.length_b   1.000
_cell.length_c   1.000
_cell.angle_alpha   90.00
_cell.angle_beta   90.00
_cell.angle_gamma   90.00
#
_symmetry.space_group_name_H-M   'P 1'
#
loop_
_entity.id
_entity.type
_entity.pdbx_description
1 polymer ?
#
loop_
_entity_poly.entity_id
_entity_poly.type
_entity_poly.pdbx_seq_one_letter_code
_entity_poly.pdbx_strand_id
1 'polypeptide(L)'
;MCGIVGYIGKADAATVLINGLRRLEYRGYDSAGVAILEDDRVLVAKAPGKVAKLNDKAHAIWSSEQFHRAGTGIAHTRWATHGPPTEVNAHPHLDQSEDIALVHNGIIENYRAIRARLEGKGHHFYSETDTEVLAHLIGDCDKGDLFQAVCDALHQV
;
A
#
# COMPACT_ATOMS: atom_id res chain seq x y z
N MET A 1 1.60 16.80 0.81
CA MET A 1 0.89 16.01 1.85
C MET A 1 0.28 14.79 1.18
N CYS A 2 0.45 13.57 1.67
CA CYS A 2 -0.11 12.40 0.97
C CYS A 2 -1.65 12.33 1.04
N GLY A 3 -2.27 11.43 0.26
CA GLY A 3 -3.72 11.18 0.27
C GLY A 3 -4.03 9.68 0.32
N ILE A 4 -4.96 9.27 1.19
CA ILE A 4 -5.43 7.88 1.36
C ILE A 4 -6.90 7.81 0.95
N VAL A 5 -7.26 6.74 0.23
CA VAL A 5 -8.66 6.38 -0.06
C VAL A 5 -8.83 4.90 0.24
N GLY A 6 -9.92 4.53 0.91
CA GLY A 6 -10.34 3.15 1.10
C GLY A 6 -11.77 2.97 0.60
N TYR A 7 -12.08 1.79 0.09
CA TYR A 7 -13.42 1.44 -0.35
C TYR A 7 -13.76 0.01 0.06
N ILE A 8 -14.98 -0.17 0.57
CA ILE A 8 -15.63 -1.47 0.80
C ILE A 8 -17.08 -1.30 0.34
N GLY A 9 -17.51 -2.10 -0.63
CA GLY A 9 -18.88 -2.02 -1.12
C GLY A 9 -19.15 -2.88 -2.35
N LYS A 10 -20.20 -2.50 -3.10
CA LYS A 10 -20.71 -3.26 -4.25
C LYS A 10 -20.28 -2.71 -5.61
N ALA A 11 -19.65 -1.54 -5.64
CA ALA A 11 -19.13 -0.96 -6.86
C ALA A 11 -17.71 -1.50 -7.14
N ASP A 12 -17.25 -1.26 -8.36
CA ASP A 12 -15.86 -1.48 -8.75
C ASP A 12 -14.92 -0.64 -7.87
N ALA A 13 -14.15 -1.32 -7.02
CA ALA A 13 -13.21 -0.69 -6.10
C ALA A 13 -12.11 0.07 -6.83
N ALA A 14 -11.51 -0.49 -7.89
CA ALA A 14 -10.42 0.15 -8.62
C ALA A 14 -10.84 1.52 -9.18
N THR A 15 -12.02 1.59 -9.80
CA THR A 15 -12.63 2.80 -10.35
C THR A 15 -12.92 3.82 -9.24
N VAL A 16 -13.53 3.40 -8.13
CA VAL A 16 -13.82 4.30 -7.01
C VAL A 16 -12.54 4.86 -6.42
N LEU A 17 -11.54 4.00 -6.18
CA LEU A 17 -10.27 4.35 -5.59
C LEU A 17 -9.47 5.31 -6.49
N ILE A 18 -9.30 4.99 -7.77
CA ILE A 18 -8.56 5.84 -8.73
C ILE A 18 -9.24 7.21 -8.88
N ASN A 19 -10.58 7.25 -8.95
CA ASN A 19 -11.30 8.53 -8.98
C ASN A 19 -11.18 9.31 -7.67
N GLY A 20 -11.15 8.62 -6.53
CA GLY A 20 -10.85 9.21 -5.23
C GLY A 20 -9.46 9.85 -5.23
N LEU A 21 -8.44 9.14 -5.72
CA LEU A 21 -7.07 9.65 -5.83
C LEU A 21 -6.98 10.88 -6.73
N ARG A 22 -7.70 10.93 -7.87
CA ARG A 22 -7.75 12.12 -8.73
C ARG A 22 -8.19 13.37 -7.96
N ARG A 23 -9.09 13.22 -6.99
CA ARG A 23 -9.53 14.33 -6.12
C ARG A 23 -8.49 14.72 -5.06
N LEU A 24 -7.54 13.83 -4.75
CA LEU A 24 -6.48 14.06 -3.76
C LEU A 24 -5.12 14.39 -4.39
N GLU A 25 -4.99 14.31 -5.72
CA GLU A 25 -3.72 14.51 -6.46
C GLU A 25 -3.06 15.87 -6.18
N TYR A 26 -3.83 16.91 -5.83
CA TYR A 26 -3.29 18.20 -5.41
C TYR A 26 -2.44 18.13 -4.13
N ARG A 27 -2.58 17.08 -3.33
CA ARG A 27 -1.82 16.90 -2.09
C ARG A 27 -0.48 16.19 -2.35
N GLY A 28 -0.43 15.22 -3.26
CA GLY A 28 0.77 14.45 -3.61
C GLY A 28 0.70 13.89 -5.03
N TYR A 29 1.79 14.03 -5.78
CA TYR A 29 1.86 13.72 -7.22
C TYR A 29 3.17 13.04 -7.63
N ASP A 30 4.00 12.65 -6.67
CA ASP A 30 5.30 12.02 -6.93
C ASP A 30 5.14 10.56 -7.34
N SER A 31 4.16 9.86 -6.75
CA SER A 31 3.73 8.53 -7.15
C SER A 31 2.33 8.22 -6.63
N ALA A 32 1.70 7.21 -7.19
CA ALA A 32 0.40 6.72 -6.76
C ALA A 32 0.33 5.19 -6.86
N GLY A 33 -0.53 4.58 -6.06
CA GLY A 33 -0.82 3.16 -6.16
C GLY A 33 -2.20 2.79 -5.63
N VAL A 34 -2.63 1.59 -6.00
CA VAL A 34 -3.90 0.98 -5.59
C VAL A 34 -3.67 -0.50 -5.31
N ALA A 35 -4.32 -1.00 -4.26
CA ALA A 35 -4.47 -2.42 -3.99
C ALA A 35 -5.97 -2.76 -3.95
N ILE A 36 -6.34 -3.87 -4.58
CA ILE A 36 -7.70 -4.44 -4.54
C ILE A 36 -7.64 -5.88 -4.02
N LEU A 37 -8.71 -6.31 -3.36
CA LEU A 37 -8.87 -7.69 -2.91
C LEU A 37 -9.74 -8.45 -3.91
N GLU A 38 -9.16 -9.47 -4.54
CA GLU A 38 -9.83 -10.37 -5.48
C GLU A 38 -9.59 -11.83 -5.06
N ASP A 39 -10.65 -12.61 -4.83
CA ASP A 39 -10.59 -14.04 -4.53
C ASP A 39 -9.49 -14.39 -3.48
N ASP A 40 -9.48 -13.65 -2.37
CA ASP A 40 -8.52 -13.72 -1.26
C ASP A 40 -7.07 -13.36 -1.61
N ARG A 41 -6.84 -12.73 -2.76
CA ARG A 41 -5.53 -12.23 -3.18
C ARG A 41 -5.50 -10.72 -3.24
N VAL A 42 -4.39 -10.15 -2.80
CA VAL A 42 -4.12 -8.72 -2.92
C VAL A 42 -3.46 -8.46 -4.27
N LEU A 43 -4.15 -7.71 -5.13
CA LEU A 43 -3.57 -7.24 -6.40
C LEU A 43 -3.12 -5.80 -6.25
N VAL A 44 -1.87 -5.51 -6.63
CA VAL A 44 -1.28 -4.19 -6.47
C VAL A 44 -0.86 -3.60 -7.81
N ALA A 45 -1.20 -2.34 -8.05
CA ALA A 45 -0.68 -1.53 -9.14
C ALA A 45 -0.07 -0.25 -8.57
N LYS A 46 1.13 0.11 -9.06
CA LYS A 46 1.87 1.30 -8.63
C LYS A 46 2.49 1.99 -9.83
N ALA A 47 2.59 3.31 -9.77
CA ALA A 47 3.25 4.09 -10.81
C ALA A 47 3.89 5.36 -10.23
N PRO A 48 5.10 5.74 -10.70
CA PRO A 48 5.65 7.06 -10.42
C PRO A 48 4.89 8.13 -11.22
N GLY A 49 4.74 9.31 -10.61
CA GLY A 49 4.02 10.46 -11.13
C GLY A 49 2.52 10.44 -10.83
N LYS A 50 1.77 11.07 -11.73
CA LYS A 50 0.34 11.35 -11.60
C LYS A 50 -0.55 10.10 -11.63
N VAL A 51 -1.75 10.22 -11.09
CA VAL A 51 -2.79 9.18 -11.01
C VAL A 51 -3.18 8.64 -12.39
N ALA A 52 -3.04 9.44 -13.45
CA ALA A 52 -3.24 8.97 -14.83
C ALA A 52 -2.33 7.79 -15.17
N LYS A 53 -1.04 7.82 -14.80
CA LYS A 53 -0.10 6.72 -15.05
C LYS A 53 -0.45 5.47 -14.26
N LEU A 54 -0.97 5.63 -13.04
CA LEU A 54 -1.48 4.52 -12.24
C LEU A 54 -2.66 3.85 -12.93
N ASN A 55 -3.61 4.65 -13.44
CA ASN A 55 -4.76 4.13 -14.16
C ASN A 55 -4.32 3.30 -15.38
N ASP A 56 -3.38 3.82 -16.17
CA ASP A 56 -2.88 3.13 -17.35
C ASP A 56 -2.16 1.82 -16.97
N LYS A 57 -1.32 1.85 -15.92
CA LYS A 57 -0.64 0.67 -15.40
C LYS A 57 -1.64 -0.40 -14.93
N ALA A 58 -2.65 -0.03 -14.15
CA ALA A 58 -3.66 -0.95 -13.64
C ALA A 58 -4.41 -1.66 -14.79
N HIS A 59 -4.83 -0.92 -15.82
CA HIS A 59 -5.46 -1.51 -17.01
C HIS A 59 -4.51 -2.38 -17.84
N ALA A 60 -3.20 -2.13 -17.76
CA ALA A 60 -2.21 -2.91 -18.50
C ALA A 60 -1.85 -4.25 -17.81
N ILE A 61 -1.94 -4.33 -16.48
CA ILE A 61 -1.50 -5.51 -15.71
C ILE A 61 -2.64 -6.36 -15.15
N TRP A 62 -3.84 -5.79 -15.00
CA TRP A 62 -5.02 -6.51 -14.52
C TRP A 62 -5.94 -6.85 -15.69
N SER A 63 -6.55 -8.04 -15.63
CA SER A 63 -7.62 -8.39 -16.57
C SER A 63 -8.84 -7.47 -16.35
N SER A 64 -9.69 -7.32 -17.37
CA SER A 64 -10.96 -6.57 -17.22
C SER A 64 -11.82 -7.09 -16.08
N GLU A 65 -11.81 -8.40 -15.83
CA GLU A 65 -12.56 -8.98 -14.72
C GLU A 65 -11.99 -8.55 -13.38
N GLN A 66 -10.67 -8.62 -13.21
CA GLN A 66 -9.99 -8.21 -11.97
C GLN A 66 -10.24 -6.74 -11.66
N PHE A 67 -10.16 -5.88 -12.69
CA PHE A 67 -10.40 -4.46 -12.54
C PHE A 67 -11.83 -4.16 -12.08
N HIS A 68 -12.83 -4.85 -12.65
CA HIS A 68 -14.25 -4.49 -12.48
C HIS A 68 -15.01 -5.24 -11.38
N ARG A 69 -14.43 -6.30 -10.80
CA ARG A 69 -15.14 -7.20 -9.88
C ARG A 69 -14.85 -6.97 -8.41
N ALA A 70 -13.66 -6.47 -8.06
CA ALA A 70 -13.26 -6.30 -6.67
C ALA A 70 -14.13 -5.25 -5.95
N GLY A 71 -14.69 -5.61 -4.80
CA GLY A 71 -15.52 -4.73 -3.97
C GLY A 71 -14.78 -4.03 -2.82
N THR A 72 -13.51 -4.39 -2.61
CA THR A 72 -12.68 -3.90 -1.50
C THR A 72 -11.30 -3.48 -2.01
N GLY A 73 -10.78 -2.37 -1.50
CA GLY A 73 -9.41 -1.96 -1.76
C GLY A 73 -9.01 -0.66 -1.08
N ILE A 74 -7.73 -0.32 -1.23
CA ILE A 74 -7.11 0.88 -0.71
C ILE A 74 -6.22 1.52 -1.77
N ALA A 75 -6.04 2.82 -1.70
CA ALA A 75 -5.22 3.56 -2.66
C ALA A 75 -4.54 4.75 -2.01
N HIS A 76 -3.42 5.16 -2.61
CA HIS A 76 -2.55 6.20 -2.07
C HIS A 76 -2.00 7.12 -3.15
N THR A 77 -1.88 8.40 -2.81
CA THR A 77 -1.04 9.37 -3.50
C THR A 77 0.08 9.81 -2.56
N ARG A 78 1.31 9.76 -3.07
CA ARG A 78 2.51 9.96 -2.27
C ARG A 78 3.17 11.31 -2.58
N TRP A 79 3.65 11.93 -1.51
CA TRP A 79 4.66 12.98 -1.52
C TRP A 79 5.90 12.39 -0.85
N ALA A 80 7.00 12.24 -1.58
CA ALA A 80 8.14 11.45 -1.10
C ALA A 80 8.86 12.15 0.06
N THR A 81 8.96 11.49 1.21
CA THR A 81 9.75 11.93 2.39
C THR A 81 10.99 11.05 2.60
N HIS A 82 10.83 9.73 2.47
CA HIS A 82 11.92 8.75 2.50
C HIS A 82 12.03 8.02 1.15
N GLY A 83 13.23 7.94 0.58
CA GLY A 83 13.49 7.26 -0.70
C GLY A 83 12.94 8.03 -1.92
N PRO A 84 13.53 7.81 -3.11
CA PRO A 84 13.12 8.49 -4.34
C PRO A 84 11.69 8.09 -4.77
N PRO A 85 11.02 8.91 -5.60
CA PRO A 85 9.67 8.64 -6.10
C PRO A 85 9.68 7.59 -7.22
N THR A 86 9.87 6.33 -6.81
CA THR A 86 9.92 5.16 -7.69
C THR A 86 8.65 4.32 -7.57
N GLU A 87 8.43 3.40 -8.51
CA GLU A 87 7.35 2.40 -8.41
C GLU A 87 7.48 1.56 -7.14
N VAL A 88 8.71 1.18 -6.77
CA VAL A 88 9.01 0.37 -5.57
C VAL A 88 8.63 1.11 -4.29
N ASN A 89 8.99 2.39 -4.17
CA ASN A 89 8.71 3.22 -3.00
C ASN A 89 7.28 3.80 -2.98
N ALA A 90 6.50 3.63 -4.04
CA ALA A 90 5.08 3.98 -4.01
C ALA A 90 4.33 3.03 -3.07
N HIS A 91 3.31 3.56 -2.41
CA HIS A 91 2.36 2.75 -1.64
C HIS A 91 1.27 2.21 -2.60
N PRO A 92 0.56 1.12 -2.28
CA PRO A 92 0.66 0.30 -1.06
C PRO A 92 1.96 -0.52 -0.95
N HIS A 93 2.37 -0.82 0.29
CA HIS A 93 3.41 -1.80 0.59
C HIS A 93 2.77 -3.10 1.06
N LEU A 94 3.36 -4.22 0.66
CA LEU A 94 2.96 -5.54 1.11
C LEU A 94 3.80 -5.96 2.32
N ASP A 95 3.29 -6.89 3.12
CA ASP A 95 4.10 -7.62 4.08
C ASP A 95 4.90 -8.75 3.39
N GLN A 96 5.63 -9.54 4.18
CA GLN A 96 6.45 -10.65 3.68
C GLN A 96 5.62 -11.74 2.97
N SER A 97 4.38 -11.98 3.41
CA SER A 97 3.49 -13.01 2.85
C SER A 97 2.72 -12.53 1.61
N GLU A 98 2.74 -11.23 1.33
CA GLU A 98 1.92 -10.57 0.31
C GLU A 98 0.40 -10.57 0.58
N ASP A 99 -0.03 -11.02 1.76
CA ASP A 99 -1.45 -11.08 2.15
C ASP A 99 -1.96 -9.75 2.74
N ILE A 100 -1.06 -8.87 3.20
CA ILE A 100 -1.41 -7.59 3.84
C ILE A 100 -0.90 -6.43 3.00
N ALA A 101 -1.79 -5.56 2.52
CA ALA A 101 -1.43 -4.26 1.93
C ALA A 101 -1.63 -3.10 2.90
N LEU A 102 -0.63 -2.23 2.99
CA LEU A 102 -0.62 -1.05 3.84
C LEU A 102 -0.39 0.24 3.04
N VAL A 103 -1.17 1.26 3.36
CA VAL A 103 -0.91 2.65 2.99
C VAL A 103 -0.78 3.49 4.25
N HIS A 104 0.13 4.46 4.25
CA HIS A 104 0.45 5.26 5.43
C HIS A 104 0.67 6.72 5.06
N ASN A 105 0.18 7.62 5.92
CA ASN A 105 0.45 9.04 5.90
C ASN A 105 1.07 9.42 7.25
N GLY A 106 2.38 9.67 7.25
CA GLY A 106 3.12 9.94 8.47
C GLY A 106 4.59 9.58 8.30
N ILE A 107 5.30 9.50 9.41
CA ILE A 107 6.68 9.03 9.48
C ILE A 107 6.78 8.08 10.69
N ILE A 108 7.34 6.89 10.48
CA ILE A 108 7.71 5.98 11.57
C ILE A 108 9.17 6.22 11.93
N GLU A 109 9.44 6.92 13.03
CA GLU A 109 10.78 7.41 13.35
C GLU A 109 11.78 6.28 13.68
N ASN A 110 11.30 5.21 14.30
CA ASN A 110 12.13 4.08 14.73
C ASN A 110 12.23 2.94 13.69
N TYR A 111 11.77 3.16 12.44
CA TYR A 111 11.69 2.11 11.40
C TYR A 111 13.02 1.38 11.14
N ARG A 112 14.17 2.06 11.30
CA ARG A 112 15.50 1.43 11.09
C ARG A 112 15.79 0.32 12.10
N ALA A 113 15.43 0.53 13.36
CA ALA A 113 15.62 -0.46 14.41
C ALA A 113 14.70 -1.67 14.20
N ILE A 114 13.45 -1.41 13.79
CA ILE A 114 12.48 -2.45 13.47
C ILE A 114 12.93 -3.25 12.24
N ARG A 115 13.37 -2.56 11.18
CA ARG A 115 13.89 -3.18 9.95
C ARG A 115 15.03 -4.14 10.26
N ALA A 116 16.04 -3.69 11.00
CA ALA A 116 17.19 -4.53 11.37
C ALA A 116 16.76 -5.78 12.16
N ARG A 117 15.79 -5.64 13.07
CA ARG A 117 15.22 -6.78 13.82
C ARG A 117 14.49 -7.76 12.91
N LEU A 118 13.68 -7.28 11.97
CA LEU A 118 12.93 -8.12 11.03
C LEU A 118 13.84 -8.79 10.00
N GLU A 119 14.86 -8.09 9.49
CA GLU A 119 15.91 -8.68 8.64
C GLU A 119 16.63 -9.82 9.38
N GLY A 120 16.91 -9.65 10.68
CA GLY A 120 17.45 -10.71 11.54
C GLY A 120 16.54 -11.93 11.73
N LYS A 121 15.23 -11.76 11.50
CA LYS A 121 14.23 -12.85 11.46
C LYS A 121 14.05 -13.45 10.05
N GLY A 122 14.71 -12.90 9.03
CA GLY A 122 14.63 -13.38 7.65
C GLY A 122 13.65 -12.64 6.74
N HIS A 123 13.11 -11.49 7.15
CA HIS A 123 12.29 -10.67 6.25
C HIS A 123 13.14 -10.03 5.14
N HIS A 124 12.54 -9.89 3.95
CA HIS A 124 13.15 -9.26 2.79
C HIS A 124 12.42 -7.96 2.44
N PHE A 125 13.15 -6.85 2.44
CA PHE A 125 12.61 -5.54 2.11
C PHE A 125 13.03 -5.11 0.70
N TYR A 126 12.10 -4.56 -0.07
CA TYR A 126 12.34 -4.11 -1.44
C TYR A 126 12.45 -2.59 -1.53
N SER A 127 11.81 -1.87 -0.61
CA SER A 127 11.75 -0.42 -0.58
C SER A 127 12.71 0.21 0.45
N GLU A 128 12.85 1.52 0.32
CA GLU A 128 13.58 2.36 1.28
C GLU A 128 12.63 3.04 2.27
N THR A 129 11.35 2.66 2.27
CA THR A 129 10.30 3.34 3.04
C THR A 129 10.14 2.74 4.43
N ASP A 130 9.76 3.61 5.35
CA ASP A 130 9.32 3.25 6.69
C ASP A 130 8.00 2.45 6.70
N THR A 131 7.17 2.67 5.69
CA THR A 131 5.84 2.05 5.59
C THR A 131 5.92 0.55 5.27
N GLU A 132 6.85 0.12 4.44
CA GLU A 132 7.09 -1.32 4.21
C GLU A 132 7.53 -2.03 5.50
N VAL A 133 8.32 -1.36 6.34
CA VAL A 133 8.71 -1.89 7.65
C VAL A 133 7.49 -2.13 8.54
N LEU A 134 6.53 -1.21 8.54
CA LEU A 134 5.28 -1.40 9.29
C LEU A 134 4.42 -2.52 8.71
N ALA A 135 4.33 -2.66 7.39
CA ALA A 135 3.60 -3.77 6.76
C ALA A 135 4.18 -5.13 7.18
N HIS A 136 5.51 -5.28 7.11
CA HIS A 136 6.19 -6.49 7.58
C HIS A 136 6.03 -6.72 9.09
N LEU A 137 6.04 -5.66 9.90
CA LEU A 137 5.83 -5.78 11.34
C LEU A 137 4.43 -6.28 11.68
N ILE A 138 3.40 -5.80 10.97
CA ILE A 138 2.03 -6.28 11.13
C ILE A 138 1.97 -7.78 10.77
N GLY A 139 2.55 -8.18 9.63
CA GLY A 139 2.63 -9.59 9.24
C GLY A 139 3.39 -10.47 10.26
N ASP A 140 4.49 -9.99 10.83
CA ASP A 140 5.25 -10.69 11.90
C ASP A 140 4.46 -10.83 13.21
N CYS A 141 3.48 -9.93 13.44
CA CYS A 141 2.59 -10.01 14.60
C CYS A 141 1.33 -10.85 14.34
N ASP A 142 1.02 -11.16 13.07
CA ASP A 142 -0.22 -11.84 12.72
C ASP A 142 -0.22 -13.32 13.14
N LYS A 143 -1.24 -13.68 13.91
CA LYS A 143 -1.50 -15.02 14.43
C LYS A 143 -2.90 -15.50 14.05
N GLY A 144 -3.44 -14.97 12.95
CA GLY A 144 -4.81 -15.19 12.48
C GLY A 144 -5.81 -14.12 12.97
N ASP A 145 -5.31 -12.97 13.44
CA ASP A 145 -6.13 -11.83 13.86
C ASP A 145 -5.42 -10.54 13.45
N LEU A 146 -5.77 -10.05 12.26
CA LEU A 146 -5.18 -8.84 11.69
C LEU A 146 -5.42 -7.60 12.57
N PHE A 147 -6.56 -7.50 13.25
CA PHE A 147 -6.84 -6.34 14.12
C PHE A 147 -5.87 -6.32 15.29
N GLN A 148 -5.70 -7.46 15.97
CA GLN A 148 -4.75 -7.55 17.07
C GLN A 148 -3.30 -7.38 16.59
N ALA A 149 -2.96 -7.92 15.42
CA ALA A 149 -1.63 -7.76 14.82
C ALA A 149 -1.29 -6.28 14.56
N VAL A 150 -2.25 -5.50 14.06
CA VAL A 150 -2.10 -4.05 13.89
C VAL A 150 -1.89 -3.36 15.24
N CYS A 151 -2.69 -3.68 16.26
CA CYS A 151 -2.50 -3.12 17.60
C CYS A 151 -1.12 -3.43 18.19
N ASP A 152 -0.67 -4.68 18.08
CA ASP A 152 0.63 -5.14 18.60
C ASP A 152 1.81 -4.51 17.86
N ALA A 153 1.69 -4.32 16.54
CA ALA A 153 2.67 -3.60 15.74
C ALA A 153 2.73 -2.12 16.13
N LEU A 154 1.57 -1.48 16.35
CA LEU A 154 1.48 -0.06 16.70
C LEU A 154 2.05 0.27 18.09
N HIS A 155 2.09 -0.69 19.02
CA HIS A 155 2.77 -0.50 20.31
C HIS A 155 4.31 -0.50 20.22
N GLN A 156 4.86 -0.87 19.06
CA GLN A 156 6.30 -0.96 18.84
C GLN A 156 6.87 0.20 18.00
N VAL A 157 6.02 1.07 17.45
CA VAL A 157 6.38 2.23 16.62
C VAL A 157 6.30 3.55 17.38
#